data_AF-A0A1S2VF60-F1
#
_entry.id   AF-A0A1S2VF60-F1
#
_cell.length_a   1.000
_cell.length_b   1.000
_cell.length_c   1.000
_cell.angle_alpha   90.00
_cell.angle_beta   90.00
_cell.angle_gamma   90.00
#
_symmetry.space_group_name_H-M   'P 1'
#
loop_
_entity.id
_entity.type
_entity.pdbx_description
1 polymer ?
#
loop_
_entity_poly.entity_id
_entity_poly.type
_entity_poly.pdbx_seq_one_letter_code
_entity_poly.pdbx_strand_id
1 'polypeptide(L)'
;MKTEKRINRKKNRPNDNWLPGRAFQSAHKAVYHQIRNQVMAGHEAQLQTATGWRKRWLLWKINLLTEIRYNEVLFSGGWGRVLP
;
A
#
# COMPACT_ATOMS: atom_id res chain seq x y z
N MET A 1 46.78 40.01 10.27
CA MET A 1 45.86 39.29 11.20
C MET A 1 44.48 39.93 11.17
N LYS A 2 43.48 39.18 10.69
CA LYS A 2 42.06 39.18 11.11
C LYS A 2 41.32 38.22 10.17
N THR A 3 41.36 36.95 10.57
CA THR A 3 40.50 35.86 10.07
C THR A 3 39.06 36.09 10.52
N GLU A 4 38.13 35.30 9.98
CA GLU A 4 36.67 35.29 10.26
C GLU A 4 35.91 36.32 9.39
N LYS A 5 34.90 35.98 8.58
CA LYS A 5 33.83 34.98 8.74
C LYS A 5 33.34 34.53 7.36
N ARG A 6 33.87 33.42 6.82
CA ARG A 6 33.14 32.62 5.82
C ARG A 6 32.21 31.66 6.57
N ILE A 7 31.17 32.22 7.19
CA ILE A 7 30.13 31.42 7.84
C ILE A 7 29.20 30.91 6.74
N ASN A 8 29.36 29.62 6.44
CA ASN A 8 28.37 28.69 5.89
C ASN A 8 26.93 29.24 5.80
N ARG A 9 26.57 29.84 4.65
CA ARG A 9 25.16 29.96 4.22
C ARG A 9 24.70 28.62 3.64
N LYS A 10 24.64 27.58 4.48
CA LYS A 10 24.04 26.27 4.15
C LYS A 10 23.31 25.68 5.37
N LYS A 11 22.43 26.48 5.96
CA LYS A 11 21.41 26.12 6.96
C LYS A 11 20.36 27.22 6.84
N ASN A 12 19.07 27.03 6.64
CA ASN A 12 18.20 25.88 6.61
C ASN A 12 17.15 26.22 5.54
N ARG A 13 17.00 25.42 4.48
CA ARG A 13 15.64 25.31 3.92
C ARG A 13 14.96 24.30 4.83
N PRO A 14 13.82 24.62 5.47
CA PRO A 14 13.00 23.55 6.02
C PRO A 14 12.80 22.56 4.86
N ASN A 15 13.00 21.28 5.16
CA ASN A 15 12.78 20.23 4.19
C ASN A 15 11.27 20.22 3.91
N ASP A 16 10.82 21.06 2.99
CA ASP A 16 9.47 21.12 2.43
C ASP A 16 9.20 19.88 1.55
N ASN A 17 9.71 18.71 1.96
CA ASN A 17 9.26 17.40 1.48
C ASN A 17 8.02 16.94 2.25
N TRP A 18 7.12 17.86 2.59
CA TRP A 18 5.70 17.55 2.73
C TRP A 18 5.16 17.26 1.33
N LEU A 19 5.59 16.15 0.74
CA LEU A 19 4.89 15.52 -0.37
C LEU A 19 3.96 14.48 0.25
N PRO A 20 2.77 14.88 0.76
CA PRO A 20 1.80 13.93 1.30
C PRO A 20 1.49 12.84 0.26
N GLY A 21 1.66 13.12 -1.03
CA GLY A 21 1.50 12.16 -2.12
C GLY A 21 2.35 10.89 -2.01
N ARG A 22 3.64 10.94 -1.64
CA ARG A 22 4.47 9.71 -1.61
C ARG A 22 4.15 8.83 -0.40
N ALA A 23 4.01 9.43 0.78
CA ALA A 23 3.64 8.72 2.00
C ALA A 23 2.23 8.12 1.88
N PHE A 24 1.27 8.89 1.36
CA PHE A 24 -0.09 8.42 1.09
C PHE A 24 -0.14 7.30 0.05
N GLN A 25 0.60 7.41 -1.06
CA GLN A 25 0.70 6.34 -2.05
C GLN A 25 1.33 5.06 -1.47
N SER A 26 2.32 5.19 -0.59
CA SER A 26 2.94 4.04 0.08
C SER A 26 1.99 3.34 1.04
N ALA A 27 1.20 4.10 1.81
CA ALA A 27 0.18 3.57 2.71
C ALA A 27 -0.95 2.88 1.91
N HIS A 28 -1.42 3.49 0.81
CA HIS A 28 -2.41 2.88 -0.08
C HIS A 28 -1.95 1.54 -0.64
N LYS A 29 -0.69 1.45 -1.10
CA LYS A 29 -0.12 0.19 -1.59
C LYS A 29 -0.04 -0.85 -0.46
N ALA A 30 0.38 -0.47 0.73
CA ALA A 30 0.48 -1.38 1.87
C ALA A 30 -0.89 -1.98 2.24
N VAL A 31 -1.93 -1.14 2.34
CA VAL A 31 -3.31 -1.58 2.63
C VAL A 31 -3.82 -2.53 1.55
N TYR A 32 -3.61 -2.19 0.27
CA TYR A 32 -4.00 -3.05 -0.84
C TYR A 32 -3.31 -4.43 -0.76
N HIS A 33 -2.01 -4.47 -0.49
CA HIS A 33 -1.26 -5.72 -0.34
C HIS A 33 -1.73 -6.56 0.85
N GLN A 34 -2.06 -5.92 1.98
CA GLN A 34 -2.57 -6.62 3.15
C GLN A 34 -3.92 -7.28 2.88
N ILE A 35 -4.84 -6.56 2.23
CA ILE A 35 -6.14 -7.11 1.80
C ILE A 35 -5.93 -8.25 0.80
N ARG A 36 -5.06 -8.06 -0.19
CA ARG A 36 -4.74 -9.09 -1.19
C ARG A 36 -4.21 -10.37 -0.53
N ASN A 37 -3.32 -10.24 0.45
CA ASN A 37 -2.76 -11.38 1.17
C ASN A 37 -3.85 -12.13 1.97
N GLN A 38 -4.76 -11.41 2.63
CA GLN A 38 -5.89 -12.03 3.33
C GLN A 38 -6.81 -12.80 2.37
N VAL A 39 -7.14 -12.21 1.21
CA VAL A 39 -7.99 -12.87 0.21
C VAL A 39 -7.28 -14.08 -0.40
N MET A 40 -5.98 -13.95 -0.71
CA MET A 40 -5.15 -15.05 -1.22
C MET A 40 -5.05 -16.22 -0.24
N ALA A 41 -4.81 -15.95 1.05
CA ALA A 41 -4.75 -16.97 2.08
C ALA A 41 -6.03 -17.82 2.14
N GLY A 42 -7.21 -17.20 1.98
CA GLY A 42 -8.48 -17.91 1.93
C GLY A 42 -8.67 -18.79 0.67
N HIS A 43 -7.89 -18.57 -0.39
CA HIS A 43 -8.00 -19.29 -1.66
C HIS A 43 -6.75 -20.10 -2.02
N GLU A 44 -5.75 -20.14 -1.14
CA GLU A 44 -4.44 -20.76 -1.42
C GLU A 44 -4.58 -22.25 -1.74
N ALA A 45 -5.36 -22.99 -0.95
CA ALA A 45 -5.64 -24.41 -1.18
C ALA A 45 -6.33 -24.67 -2.55
N GLN A 46 -7.19 -23.75 -3.00
CA GLN A 46 -7.86 -23.84 -4.31
C GLN A 46 -6.90 -23.50 -5.45
N LEU A 47 -5.96 -22.57 -5.22
CA LEU A 47 -4.91 -22.21 -6.18
C LEU A 47 -3.88 -23.32 -6.37
N GLN A 48 -3.54 -24.06 -5.30
CA GLN A 48 -2.59 -25.18 -5.36
C GLN A 48 -3.16 -26.36 -6.16
N THR A 49 -4.47 -26.59 -6.06
CA THR A 49 -5.15 -27.68 -6.77
C THR A 49 -5.61 -27.30 -8.18
N ALA A 50 -5.71 -26.01 -8.50
CA ALA A 50 -6.15 -25.55 -9.81
C ALA A 50 -5.03 -25.55 -10.86
N THR A 51 -5.35 -26.03 -12.06
CA THR A 51 -4.45 -26.03 -13.23
C THR A 51 -5.06 -25.29 -14.42
N GLY A 52 -4.20 -24.81 -15.33
CA GLY A 52 -4.60 -24.17 -16.60
C GLY A 52 -5.57 -23.00 -16.44
N TRP A 53 -6.70 -23.07 -17.15
CA TRP A 53 -7.72 -22.01 -17.18
C TRP A 53 -8.38 -21.79 -15.82
N ARG A 54 -8.54 -22.85 -15.02
CA ARG A 54 -9.19 -22.78 -13.70
C ARG A 54 -8.37 -21.94 -12.73
N LYS A 55 -7.04 -22.06 -12.81
CA LYS A 55 -6.10 -21.21 -12.05
C LYS A 55 -6.21 -19.73 -12.46
N ARG A 56 -6.29 -19.44 -13.76
CA ARG A 56 -6.50 -18.07 -14.26
C ARG A 56 -7.82 -17.48 -13.80
N TRP A 57 -8.89 -18.26 -13.84
CA TRP A 57 -10.20 -17.82 -13.35
C TRP A 57 -10.20 -17.54 -11.84
N LEU A 58 -9.55 -18.41 -11.05
CA LEU A 58 -9.35 -18.19 -9.62
C LEU A 58 -8.55 -16.91 -9.32
N LEU A 59 -7.47 -16.65 -10.06
CA LEU A 59 -6.71 -15.42 -9.92
C LEU A 59 -7.54 -14.17 -10.28
N TRP A 60 -8.36 -14.25 -11.33
CA TRP A 60 -9.27 -13.17 -11.69
C TRP A 60 -10.29 -12.90 -10.58
N LYS A 61 -10.89 -13.95 -10.03
CA LYS A 61 -11.82 -13.86 -8.90
C LYS A 61 -11.17 -13.24 -7.66
N ILE A 62 -9.93 -13.63 -7.34
CA ILE A 62 -9.17 -13.08 -6.21
C ILE A 62 -8.87 -11.60 -6.42
N ASN A 63 -8.47 -11.19 -7.62
CA ASN A 63 -8.24 -9.78 -7.93
C ASN A 63 -9.54 -8.96 -7.76
N LEU A 64 -10.67 -9.46 -8.28
CA LEU A 64 -11.96 -8.79 -8.14
C LEU A 64 -12.37 -8.65 -6.66
N LEU A 65 -12.23 -9.71 -5.87
CA LEU A 65 -12.51 -9.68 -4.43
C LEU A 65 -11.59 -8.71 -3.67
N THR A 66 -10.33 -8.62 -4.08
CA THR A 66 -9.36 -7.68 -3.50
C THR A 66 -9.79 -6.25 -3.77
N GLU A 67 -10.23 -5.93 -4.99
CA GLU A 67 -10.71 -4.60 -5.35
C GLU A 67 -12.00 -4.22 -4.62
N ILE A 68 -12.97 -5.15 -4.51
CA ILE A 68 -14.20 -4.92 -3.75
C ILE A 68 -13.87 -4.60 -2.29
N ARG A 69 -13.06 -5.43 -1.62
CA ARG A 69 -12.69 -5.20 -0.22
C ARG A 69 -11.86 -3.93 -0.03
N TYR A 70 -10.97 -3.63 -0.96
CA TYR A 70 -10.19 -2.40 -0.91
C TYR A 70 -11.08 -1.15 -1.08
N ASN A 71 -12.05 -1.18 -1.99
CA ASN A 71 -13.03 -0.12 -2.14
C ASN A 71 -13.94 0.00 -0.91
N GLU A 72 -14.36 -1.11 -0.31
CA GLU A 72 -15.07 -1.08 0.97
C GLU A 72 -14.23 -0.36 2.03
N VAL A 73 -12.94 -0.70 2.20
CA VAL A 73 -12.07 -0.03 3.17
C VAL A 73 -11.94 1.47 2.88
N LEU A 74 -11.81 1.86 1.61
CA LEU A 74 -11.65 3.26 1.23
C LEU A 74 -12.94 4.09 1.38
N PHE A 75 -14.10 3.54 1.02
CA PHE A 75 -15.34 4.30 0.88
C PHE A 75 -16.36 4.06 2.01
N SER A 76 -16.28 2.95 2.74
CA SER A 76 -17.21 2.64 3.84
C SER A 76 -16.75 3.15 5.21
N GLY A 77 -15.59 3.81 5.30
CA GLY A 77 -15.00 4.21 6.59
C GLY A 77 -14.62 3.03 7.49
N GLY A 78 -14.60 1.81 6.94
CA GLY A 78 -14.43 0.53 7.62
C GLY A 78 -13.00 0.23 8.12
N TRP A 79 -12.25 1.25 8.55
CA TRP A 79 -10.96 1.07 9.22
C TRP A 79 -11.09 0.24 10.52
N GLY A 80 -12.30 0.08 11.07
CA GLY A 80 -12.58 -0.66 12.30
C GLY A 80 -12.89 -2.15 12.17
N ARG A 81 -12.99 -2.73 10.96
CA ARG A 81 -13.26 -4.19 10.80
C ARG A 81 -12.13 -5.00 10.13
N VAL A 82 -11.08 -4.33 9.67
CA VAL A 82 -9.97 -4.98 8.93
C VAL A 82 -8.71 -5.17 9.79
N LEU A 83 -8.70 -4.60 10.99
CA LEU A 83 -7.72 -4.91 12.04
C LEU A 83 -8.41 -5.80 13.08
N PRO A 84 -7.78 -6.94 13.47
CA PRO A 84 -8.23 -7.72 14.62
C PRO A 84 -8.16 -6.91 15.91
#